data_AF-A0A0J8GJ01-F1
#
_entry.id   AF-A0A0J8GJ01-F1
#
_cell.length_a   1.000
_cell.length_b   1.000
_cell.length_c   1.000
_cell.angle_alpha   90.00
_cell.angle_beta   90.00
_cell.angle_gamma   90.00
#
_symmetry.space_group_name_H-M   'P 1'
#
loop_
_entity.id
_entity.type
_entity.pdbx_description
1 polymer ?
#
loop_
_entity_poly.entity_id
_entity_poly.type
_entity_poly.pdbx_seq_one_letter_code
_entity_poly.pdbx_strand_id
1 'polypeptide(L)'
;MALDLWLWGMPLQNYEFHEKTNENWRKIMAYAAGQAHELEALYAYMDQLMATEAYLREQGDHELDTKYQAEIEALKTRIDQLILESGNTDTEVVDARLDVHGFLYTVLKDRMDAEQLQMERKSTLYFSEAGLADMKEQDLVYLPVGEGVDTPEAWFILDEANSDVVMEETDFSSAVPGVPGTFVMTNFGPDKRFQSSLKATLTPTPYKVGQTYLTGRVVGEPIALAYSIDGVVTNGGAVNGSTFTIYVSGKITNVSQVVKVLAYADETRKIKMGEAVVEVSST
;
A
#
# COMPACT_ATOMS: atom_id res chain seq x y z
N MET A 1 37.06 -4.47 0.60
CA MET A 1 38.19 -5.29 1.07
C MET A 1 39.23 -4.36 1.68
N ALA A 2 39.75 -4.62 2.88
CA ALA A 2 40.75 -3.75 3.51
C ALA A 2 42.17 -4.15 3.06
N LEU A 3 42.93 -3.20 2.52
CA LEU A 3 44.34 -3.38 2.17
C LEU A 3 45.18 -3.29 3.46
N ASP A 4 45.78 -4.40 3.87
CA ASP A 4 46.73 -4.43 4.99
C ASP A 4 48.11 -3.94 4.51
N LEU A 5 48.34 -2.63 4.67
CA LEU A 5 49.56 -1.94 4.28
C LEU A 5 50.44 -1.67 5.50
N TRP A 6 51.75 -1.80 5.32
CA TRP A 6 52.71 -1.39 6.33
C TRP A 6 52.73 0.13 6.50
N LEU A 7 52.56 0.59 7.75
CA LEU A 7 52.61 2.00 8.11
C LEU A 7 54.04 2.44 8.40
N TRP A 8 54.41 3.63 7.91
CA TRP A 8 55.78 4.13 7.87
C TRP A 8 56.30 4.66 9.23
N GLY A 9 55.54 4.44 10.30
CA GLY A 9 55.87 4.88 11.67
C GLY A 9 56.67 3.87 12.50
N MET A 10 57.11 2.76 11.90
CA MET A 10 57.87 1.72 12.60
C MET A 10 59.38 1.91 12.37
N PRO A 11 60.26 1.72 13.37
CA PRO A 11 61.69 1.93 13.23
C PRO A 11 62.33 0.81 12.41
N LEU A 12 62.18 0.86 11.09
CA LEU A 12 62.76 -0.08 10.14
C LEU A 12 64.15 0.39 9.71
N GLN A 13 65.11 -0.52 9.63
CA GLN A 13 66.44 -0.22 9.08
C GLN A 13 66.43 -0.34 7.55
N ASN A 14 67.28 0.43 6.86
CA ASN A 14 67.26 0.68 5.41
C ASN A 14 66.80 -0.49 4.52
N TYR A 15 67.35 -1.69 4.67
CA TYR A 15 66.99 -2.84 3.82
C TYR A 15 65.54 -3.31 4.02
N GLU A 16 65.10 -3.46 5.27
CA GLU A 16 63.74 -3.88 5.61
C GLU A 16 62.71 -2.83 5.21
N PHE A 17 63.06 -1.55 5.31
CA PHE A 17 62.20 -0.45 4.87
C PHE A 17 61.93 -0.51 3.36
N HIS A 18 62.97 -0.76 2.55
CA HIS A 18 62.82 -0.91 1.10
C HIS A 18 61.96 -2.12 0.74
N GLU A 19 62.14 -3.25 1.41
CA GLU A 19 61.37 -4.47 1.16
C GLU A 19 59.89 -4.29 1.50
N LYS A 20 59.58 -3.70 2.66
CA LYS A 20 58.20 -3.43 3.08
C LYS A 20 57.51 -2.39 2.20
N THR A 21 58.26 -1.40 1.71
CA THR A 21 57.74 -0.43 0.74
C THR A 21 57.41 -1.10 -0.60
N ASN A 22 58.28 -1.99 -1.09
CA ASN A 22 58.03 -2.75 -2.32
C ASN A 22 56.84 -3.72 -2.18
N GLU A 23 56.69 -4.36 -1.01
CA GLU A 23 55.52 -5.20 -0.70
C GLU A 23 54.21 -4.40 -0.74
N ASN A 24 54.18 -3.20 -0.14
CA ASN A 24 53.03 -2.30 -0.21
C ASN A 24 52.67 -1.95 -1.66
N TRP A 25 53.67 -1.58 -2.49
CA TRP A 25 53.44 -1.26 -3.89
C TRP A 25 52.85 -2.44 -4.67
N ARG A 26 53.33 -3.66 -4.44
CA ARG A 26 52.76 -4.87 -5.09
C ARG A 26 51.31 -5.10 -4.69
N LYS A 27 50.97 -4.95 -3.40
CA LYS A 27 49.59 -5.09 -2.91
C LYS A 27 48.65 -4.04 -3.52
N ILE A 28 49.10 -2.79 -3.61
CA ILE A 28 48.33 -1.70 -4.22
C ILE A 28 48.09 -1.99 -5.71
N MET A 29 49.12 -2.40 -6.44
CA MET A 29 49.00 -2.70 -7.88
C MET A 29 48.08 -3.90 -8.14
N ALA A 30 48.16 -4.96 -7.32
CA ALA A 30 47.28 -6.12 -7.43
C ALA A 30 45.81 -5.75 -7.14
N TYR A 31 45.57 -4.92 -6.13
CA TYR A 31 44.22 -4.43 -5.83
C TYR A 31 43.65 -3.55 -6.95
N ALA A 32 44.45 -2.63 -7.47
CA ALA A 32 44.04 -1.77 -8.60
C ALA A 32 43.73 -2.58 -9.87
N ALA A 33 44.54 -3.62 -10.17
CA ALA A 33 44.27 -4.52 -11.28
C ALA A 33 43.00 -5.36 -11.08
N GLY A 34 42.75 -5.84 -9.85
CA GLY A 34 41.52 -6.55 -9.52
C GLY A 34 40.27 -5.67 -9.66
N GLN A 35 40.33 -4.43 -9.17
CA GLN A 35 39.23 -3.46 -9.32
C GLN A 35 38.96 -3.09 -10.79
N ALA A 36 40.02 -2.94 -11.61
CA ALA A 36 39.86 -2.69 -13.04
C ALA A 36 39.16 -3.87 -13.75
N HIS A 37 39.50 -5.11 -13.40
CA HIS A 37 38.86 -6.31 -13.93
C HIS A 37 37.40 -6.46 -13.48
N GLU A 38 37.09 -6.14 -12.21
CA GLU A 38 35.71 -6.11 -11.70
C GLU A 38 34.86 -5.07 -12.45
N LEU A 39 35.43 -3.89 -12.71
CA LEU A 39 34.75 -2.82 -13.43
C LEU A 39 34.51 -3.18 -14.91
N GLU A 40 35.48 -3.81 -15.58
CA GLU A 40 35.34 -4.30 -16.96
C GLU A 40 34.26 -5.39 -17.07
N ALA A 41 34.21 -6.32 -16.11
CA ALA A 41 33.15 -7.32 -16.03
C ALA A 41 31.76 -6.67 -15.83
N LEU A 42 31.68 -5.60 -15.04
CA LEU A 42 30.44 -4.88 -14.79
C LEU A 42 29.96 -4.13 -16.04
N TYR A 43 30.86 -3.49 -16.81
CA TYR A 43 30.53 -2.88 -18.10
C TYR A 43 30.07 -3.91 -19.13
N ALA A 44 30.75 -5.05 -19.25
CA ALA A 44 30.35 -6.11 -20.17
C ALA A 44 28.96 -6.69 -19.84
N TYR A 45 28.65 -6.83 -18.54
CA TYR A 45 27.32 -7.25 -18.10
C TYR A 45 26.24 -6.20 -18.41
N MET A 46 26.55 -4.92 -18.22
CA MET A 46 25.64 -3.82 -18.55
C MET A 46 25.34 -3.74 -20.05
N ASP A 47 26.35 -3.94 -20.91
CA ASP A 47 26.16 -3.98 -22.37
C ASP A 47 25.27 -5.15 -22.79
N GLN A 48 25.42 -6.33 -22.16
CA GLN A 48 24.54 -7.47 -22.39
C GLN A 48 23.09 -7.19 -21.98
N LEU A 49 22.89 -6.50 -20.85
CA LEU A 49 21.56 -6.06 -20.40
C LEU A 49 20.92 -5.09 -21.38
N MET A 50 21.66 -4.07 -21.85
CA MET A 50 21.14 -3.12 -22.83
C MET A 50 20.75 -3.80 -24.15
N ALA A 51 21.55 -4.77 -24.61
CA ALA A 51 21.24 -5.53 -25.83
C ALA A 51 19.99 -6.41 -25.66
N THR A 52 19.79 -7.02 -24.50
CA THR A 52 18.60 -7.83 -24.21
C THR A 52 17.33 -6.98 -24.08
N GLU A 53 17.40 -5.81 -23.43
CA GLU A 53 16.28 -4.88 -23.39
C GLU A 53 15.86 -4.38 -24.78
N ALA A 54 16.82 -4.07 -25.64
CA ALA A 54 16.54 -3.65 -27.02
C ALA A 54 15.82 -4.75 -27.82
N TYR A 55 16.28 -6.00 -27.69
CA TYR A 55 15.64 -7.15 -28.33
C TYR A 55 14.20 -7.38 -27.84
N LEU A 56 13.95 -7.27 -26.54
CA LEU A 56 12.62 -7.44 -25.96
C LEU A 56 11.66 -6.33 -26.42
N ARG A 57 12.15 -5.08 -26.57
CA ARG A 57 11.35 -3.97 -27.12
C ARG A 57 10.96 -4.23 -28.58
N GLU A 58 11.91 -4.65 -29.41
CA GLU A 58 11.64 -4.95 -30.82
C GLU A 58 10.67 -6.12 -30.99
N GLN A 59 10.78 -7.17 -30.16
CA GLN A 59 9.78 -8.25 -30.14
C GLN A 59 8.38 -7.76 -29.74
N GLY A 60 8.30 -6.89 -28.72
CA GLY A 60 7.03 -6.31 -28.28
C GLY A 60 6.37 -5.47 -29.37
N ASP A 61 7.15 -4.63 -30.06
CA ASP A 61 6.68 -3.80 -31.17
C ASP A 61 6.23 -4.64 -32.36
N HIS A 62 6.97 -5.71 -32.70
CA HIS A 62 6.60 -6.64 -33.77
C HIS A 62 5.33 -7.43 -33.42
N GLU A 63 5.19 -7.92 -32.19
CA GLU A 63 3.96 -8.62 -31.75
C GLU A 63 2.75 -7.67 -31.83
N LEU A 64 2.92 -6.42 -31.43
CA LEU A 64 1.86 -5.42 -31.50
C LEU A 64 1.47 -5.09 -32.95
N ASP A 65 2.44 -4.90 -33.85
CA ASP A 65 2.17 -4.64 -35.27
C ASP A 65 1.46 -5.83 -35.93
N THR A 66 1.87 -7.07 -35.63
CA THR A 66 1.17 -8.26 -36.15
C THR A 66 -0.27 -8.35 -35.66
N LYS A 67 -0.54 -8.01 -34.40
CA LYS A 67 -1.91 -7.94 -33.86
C LYS A 67 -2.75 -6.86 -34.55
N TYR A 68 -2.19 -5.67 -34.77
CA TYR A 68 -2.89 -4.59 -35.49
C TYR A 68 -3.24 -4.99 -36.92
N GLN A 69 -2.30 -5.62 -37.64
CA GLN A 69 -2.56 -6.08 -39.02
C GLN A 69 -3.66 -7.16 -39.05
N ALA A 70 -3.65 -8.10 -38.10
CA ALA A 70 -4.69 -9.11 -38.00
C ALA A 70 -6.08 -8.50 -37.72
N GLU A 71 -6.17 -7.52 -36.83
CA GLU A 71 -7.41 -6.81 -36.51
C GLU A 71 -7.94 -6.02 -37.73
N ILE A 72 -7.05 -5.33 -38.45
CA ILE A 72 -7.40 -4.59 -39.67
C ILE A 72 -7.97 -5.53 -40.73
N GLU A 73 -7.36 -6.71 -40.94
CA GLU A 73 -7.86 -7.68 -41.91
C GLU A 73 -9.19 -8.32 -41.49
N ALA A 74 -9.38 -8.56 -40.19
CA ALA A 74 -10.67 -9.01 -39.65
C ALA A 74 -11.78 -7.96 -39.89
N LEU A 75 -11.48 -6.67 -39.65
CA LEU A 75 -12.40 -5.57 -39.90
C LEU A 75 -12.73 -5.40 -41.39
N LYS A 76 -11.75 -5.51 -42.29
CA LYS A 76 -11.99 -5.46 -43.75
C LYS A 76 -12.93 -6.58 -44.19
N THR A 77 -12.66 -7.81 -43.75
CA THR A 77 -13.50 -8.97 -44.06
C THR A 77 -14.94 -8.77 -43.59
N ARG A 78 -15.12 -8.20 -42.39
CA ARG A 78 -16.43 -7.88 -41.83
C ARG A 78 -17.15 -6.78 -42.61
N ILE A 79 -16.44 -5.72 -42.99
CA ILE A 79 -16.99 -4.64 -43.83
C ILE A 79 -17.46 -5.22 -45.18
N ASP A 80 -16.67 -6.09 -45.80
CA ASP A 80 -17.03 -6.73 -47.07
C ASP A 80 -18.28 -7.61 -46.93
N GLN A 81 -18.41 -8.37 -45.83
CA GLN A 81 -19.62 -9.15 -45.53
C GLN A 81 -20.85 -8.25 -45.36
N LEU A 82 -20.73 -7.13 -44.63
CA LEU A 82 -21.83 -6.17 -44.45
C LEU A 82 -22.24 -5.46 -45.76
N ILE A 83 -21.28 -5.21 -46.67
CA ILE A 83 -21.55 -4.58 -47.96
C ILE A 83 -22.18 -5.58 -48.95
N LEU A 84 -21.73 -6.85 -48.96
CA LEU A 84 -22.20 -7.88 -49.90
C LEU A 84 -23.54 -8.50 -49.48
N GLU A 85 -23.84 -8.58 -48.18
CA GLU A 85 -25.10 -9.11 -47.63
C GLU A 85 -26.14 -8.02 -47.33
N SER A 86 -26.22 -6.96 -48.15
CA SER A 86 -27.18 -5.88 -47.95
C SER A 86 -28.62 -6.43 -47.97
N GLY A 87 -29.22 -6.61 -46.78
CA GLY A 87 -30.60 -7.07 -46.61
C GLY A 87 -30.84 -8.17 -45.58
N ASN A 88 -29.81 -8.75 -44.95
CA ASN A 88 -30.00 -9.77 -43.91
C ASN A 88 -29.89 -9.16 -42.49
N THR A 89 -31.04 -8.78 -41.92
CA THR A 89 -31.14 -8.14 -40.59
C THR A 89 -30.65 -9.02 -39.44
N ASP A 90 -30.58 -10.33 -39.64
CA ASP A 90 -30.24 -11.28 -38.57
C ASP A 90 -28.73 -11.25 -38.26
N THR A 91 -27.88 -11.06 -39.27
CA THR A 91 -26.42 -10.94 -39.10
C THR A 91 -26.07 -9.62 -38.38
N GLU A 92 -26.77 -8.53 -38.69
CA GLU A 92 -26.59 -7.22 -38.03
C GLU A 92 -26.90 -7.31 -36.53
N VAL A 93 -28.01 -7.98 -36.17
CA VAL A 93 -28.38 -8.17 -34.76
C VAL A 93 -27.39 -9.10 -34.05
N VAL A 94 -26.86 -10.11 -34.74
CA VAL A 94 -25.82 -10.99 -34.18
C VAL A 94 -24.58 -10.19 -33.82
N ASP A 95 -24.12 -9.35 -34.74
CA ASP A 95 -22.96 -8.47 -34.60
C ASP A 95 -23.14 -7.43 -33.49
N ALA A 96 -24.35 -6.89 -33.37
CA ALA A 96 -24.69 -5.96 -32.31
C ALA A 96 -24.69 -6.59 -30.91
N ARG A 97 -24.58 -7.92 -30.77
CA ARG A 97 -24.45 -8.56 -29.44
C ARG A 97 -23.04 -8.47 -28.85
N LEU A 98 -22.04 -8.07 -29.64
CA LEU A 98 -20.70 -7.85 -29.15
C LEU A 98 -20.59 -6.45 -28.54
N ASP A 99 -20.14 -6.36 -27.29
CA ASP A 99 -19.88 -5.05 -26.65
C ASP A 99 -18.50 -4.49 -27.02
N VAL A 100 -18.22 -3.27 -26.57
CA VAL A 100 -16.94 -2.57 -26.80
C VAL A 100 -15.73 -3.27 -26.16
N HIS A 101 -15.96 -4.19 -25.23
CA HIS A 101 -14.92 -4.96 -24.53
C HIS A 101 -14.73 -6.36 -25.14
N GLY A 102 -15.45 -6.67 -26.23
CA GLY A 102 -15.36 -7.96 -26.92
C GLY A 102 -16.15 -9.09 -26.25
N PHE A 103 -17.04 -8.79 -25.31
CA PHE A 103 -17.93 -9.79 -24.71
C PHE A 103 -19.18 -10.00 -25.59
N LEU A 104 -19.44 -11.26 -25.94
CA LEU A 104 -20.57 -11.64 -26.79
C LEU A 104 -21.78 -12.04 -25.93
N TYR A 105 -22.86 -11.26 -26.02
CA TYR A 105 -24.11 -11.57 -25.34
C TYR A 105 -24.95 -12.58 -26.13
N THR A 106 -25.79 -13.35 -25.42
CA THR A 106 -26.69 -14.34 -26.03
C THR A 106 -27.79 -13.68 -26.85
N VAL A 107 -28.30 -12.53 -26.40
CA VAL A 107 -29.29 -11.71 -27.11
C VAL A 107 -28.92 -10.24 -27.02
N LEU A 108 -29.31 -9.44 -28.03
CA LEU A 108 -28.97 -8.00 -28.10
C LEU A 108 -29.56 -7.23 -26.92
N LYS A 109 -30.74 -7.63 -26.45
CA LYS A 109 -31.39 -7.00 -25.31
C LYS A 109 -30.51 -7.04 -24.06
N ASP A 110 -29.89 -8.18 -23.75
CA ASP A 110 -29.07 -8.33 -22.55
C ASP A 110 -27.84 -7.42 -22.59
N ARG A 111 -27.23 -7.25 -23.78
CA ARG A 111 -26.16 -6.27 -23.99
C ARG A 111 -26.69 -4.84 -23.74
N MET A 112 -27.82 -4.48 -24.36
CA MET A 112 -28.40 -3.14 -24.23
C MET A 112 -28.77 -2.81 -22.78
N ASP A 113 -29.38 -3.76 -22.07
CA ASP A 113 -29.72 -3.60 -20.66
C ASP A 113 -28.46 -3.45 -19.80
N ALA A 114 -27.40 -4.22 -20.08
CA ALA A 114 -26.12 -4.12 -19.37
C ALA A 114 -25.38 -2.79 -19.65
N GLU A 115 -25.34 -2.34 -20.91
CA GLU A 115 -24.77 -1.04 -21.30
C GLU A 115 -25.58 0.12 -20.72
N GLN A 116 -26.92 0.03 -20.72
CA GLN A 116 -27.78 1.02 -20.09
C GLN A 116 -27.50 1.09 -18.59
N LEU A 117 -27.35 -0.04 -17.91
CA LEU A 117 -27.01 -0.08 -16.48
C LEU A 117 -25.59 0.46 -16.22
N GLN A 118 -24.62 0.25 -17.12
CA GLN A 118 -23.31 0.92 -17.06
C GLN A 118 -23.40 2.43 -17.29
N MET A 119 -24.23 2.90 -18.21
CA MET A 119 -24.44 4.33 -18.45
C MET A 119 -25.18 4.99 -17.28
N GLU A 120 -26.13 4.30 -16.66
CA GLU A 120 -26.82 4.73 -15.44
C GLU A 120 -25.87 4.78 -14.23
N ARG A 121 -24.78 4.00 -14.25
CA ARG A 121 -23.68 4.07 -13.27
C ARG A 121 -22.69 5.22 -13.52
N LYS A 122 -22.81 6.01 -14.59
CA LYS A 122 -21.93 7.17 -14.77
C LYS A 122 -22.22 8.17 -13.66
N SER A 123 -21.31 8.22 -12.70
CA SER A 123 -21.32 9.12 -11.55
C SER A 123 -21.65 10.55 -11.98
N THR A 124 -22.71 11.09 -11.41
CA THR A 124 -23.03 12.51 -11.51
C THR A 124 -22.18 13.26 -10.49
N LEU A 125 -21.59 14.38 -10.91
CA LEU A 125 -20.78 15.23 -10.04
C LEU A 125 -21.62 16.42 -9.56
N TYR A 126 -21.89 16.48 -8.26
CA TYR A 126 -22.69 17.52 -7.64
C TYR A 126 -21.80 18.62 -7.06
N PHE A 127 -22.23 19.86 -7.18
CA PHE A 127 -21.47 21.03 -6.73
C PHE A 127 -22.17 21.84 -5.62
N SER A 128 -23.31 21.35 -5.11
CA SER A 128 -24.14 22.07 -4.14
C SER A 128 -24.93 21.12 -3.24
N GLU A 129 -25.22 21.55 -2.02
CA GLU A 129 -25.99 20.79 -1.01
C GLU A 129 -27.40 20.39 -1.48
N ALA A 130 -28.03 21.20 -2.34
CA ALA A 130 -29.37 20.91 -2.87
C ALA A 130 -29.44 19.59 -3.67
N GLY A 131 -28.33 19.14 -4.25
CA GLY A 131 -28.26 17.91 -5.03
C GLY A 131 -28.07 16.64 -4.21
N LEU A 132 -27.82 16.75 -2.90
CA LEU A 132 -27.51 15.61 -2.02
C LEU A 132 -28.70 14.65 -1.88
N ALA A 133 -29.93 15.15 -1.92
CA ALA A 133 -31.14 14.34 -1.79
C ALA A 133 -31.38 13.41 -2.99
N ASP A 134 -30.78 13.74 -4.14
CA ASP A 134 -31.00 13.05 -5.41
C ASP A 134 -29.80 12.15 -5.80
N MET A 135 -28.77 12.07 -4.94
CA MET A 135 -27.56 11.27 -5.20
C MET A 135 -27.87 9.77 -5.24
N LYS A 136 -27.32 9.10 -6.25
CA LYS A 136 -27.34 7.64 -6.41
C LYS A 136 -26.01 7.03 -5.99
N GLU A 137 -25.99 5.71 -5.88
CA GLU A 137 -24.76 4.94 -5.64
C GLU A 137 -23.70 5.29 -6.70
N GLN A 138 -22.45 5.50 -6.26
CA GLN A 138 -21.32 5.96 -7.08
C GLN A 138 -21.33 7.43 -7.53
N ASP A 139 -22.32 8.25 -7.18
CA ASP A 139 -22.26 9.70 -7.43
C ASP A 139 -21.19 10.38 -6.56
N LEU A 140 -20.61 11.48 -7.08
CA LEU A 140 -19.54 12.24 -6.42
C LEU A 140 -20.04 13.65 -6.08
N VAL A 141 -19.61 14.19 -4.94
CA VAL A 141 -19.93 15.57 -4.55
C VAL A 141 -18.65 16.37 -4.30
N TYR A 142 -18.61 17.58 -4.85
CA TYR A 142 -17.56 18.57 -4.65
C TYR A 142 -18.20 19.88 -4.20
N LEU A 143 -18.27 20.14 -2.90
CA LEU A 143 -18.78 21.39 -2.35
C LEU A 143 -17.62 22.40 -2.30
N PRO A 144 -17.62 23.46 -3.14
CA PRO A 144 -16.61 24.50 -3.01
C PRO A 144 -16.81 25.22 -1.67
N VAL A 145 -15.71 25.40 -0.93
CA VAL A 145 -15.70 26.07 0.37
C VAL A 145 -16.23 27.50 0.19
N GLY A 146 -17.44 27.76 0.70
CA GLY A 146 -17.91 29.12 0.90
C GLY A 146 -17.14 29.76 2.05
N GLU A 147 -16.77 31.03 1.91
CA GLU A 147 -16.23 31.81 3.03
C GLU A 147 -17.21 31.73 4.21
N GLY A 148 -16.84 30.99 5.27
CA GLY A 148 -17.64 30.87 6.48
C GLY A 148 -17.86 29.46 7.06
N VAL A 149 -17.31 28.40 6.44
CA VAL A 149 -17.35 27.04 7.04
C VAL A 149 -15.93 26.59 7.41
N ASP A 150 -15.64 26.54 8.70
CA ASP A 150 -14.31 26.26 9.28
C ASP A 150 -13.83 24.79 9.12
N THR A 151 -14.58 23.92 8.45
CA THR A 151 -14.19 22.53 8.20
C THR A 151 -14.72 22.02 6.86
N PRO A 152 -13.87 21.55 5.92
CA PRO A 152 -14.34 20.86 4.73
C PRO A 152 -14.86 19.47 5.12
N GLU A 153 -16.13 19.19 4.83
CA GLU A 153 -16.70 17.85 4.87
C GLU A 153 -16.56 17.22 3.47
N ALA A 154 -15.75 16.18 3.33
CA ALA A 154 -15.63 15.41 2.10
C ALA A 154 -16.37 14.09 2.26
N TRP A 155 -17.35 13.82 1.38
CA TRP A 155 -18.27 12.70 1.47
C TRP A 155 -17.93 11.68 0.39
N PHE A 156 -17.94 10.39 0.72
CA PHE A 156 -17.72 9.29 -0.21
C PHE A 156 -18.54 8.08 0.24
N ILE A 157 -18.99 7.28 -0.72
CA ILE A 157 -19.80 6.08 -0.51
C ILE A 157 -18.85 4.88 -0.45
N LEU A 158 -18.88 4.11 0.64
CA LEU A 158 -18.06 2.92 0.83
C LEU A 158 -18.89 1.65 0.54
N ASP A 159 -18.36 0.76 -0.29
CA ASP A 159 -18.89 -0.61 -0.46
C ASP A 159 -18.39 -1.48 0.71
N GLU A 160 -19.25 -1.66 1.71
CA GLU A 160 -18.94 -2.40 2.94
C GLU A 160 -18.60 -3.87 2.67
N ALA A 161 -19.16 -4.49 1.62
CA ALA A 161 -18.94 -5.90 1.33
C ALA A 161 -17.53 -6.19 0.80
N ASN A 162 -16.87 -5.18 0.22
CA ASN A 162 -15.59 -5.31 -0.47
C ASN A 162 -14.48 -4.40 0.12
N SER A 163 -14.72 -3.74 1.25
CA SER A 163 -13.75 -2.81 1.87
C SER A 163 -13.03 -3.43 3.08
N ASP A 164 -11.72 -3.17 3.18
CA ASP A 164 -10.91 -3.48 4.37
C ASP A 164 -11.15 -2.52 5.56
N VAL A 165 -11.99 -1.48 5.37
CA VAL A 165 -12.31 -0.48 6.38
C VAL A 165 -13.57 -0.88 7.15
N VAL A 166 -13.44 -1.12 8.46
CA VAL A 166 -14.57 -1.46 9.35
C VAL A 166 -15.13 -0.18 9.98
N MET A 167 -16.44 0.01 9.84
CA MET A 167 -17.18 1.16 10.37
C MET A 167 -17.83 0.79 11.72
N GLU A 168 -17.76 1.67 12.72
CA GLU A 168 -18.47 1.50 13.99
C GLU A 168 -19.45 2.68 14.19
N GLU A 169 -20.71 2.38 14.56
CA GLU A 169 -21.73 3.38 14.88
C GLU A 169 -21.31 4.12 16.16
N THR A 170 -21.19 5.45 16.10
CA THR A 170 -20.83 6.26 17.26
C THR A 170 -21.88 7.30 17.56
N ASP A 171 -22.15 7.51 18.86
CA ASP A 171 -23.07 8.55 19.36
C ASP A 171 -22.37 9.91 19.57
N PHE A 172 -21.10 10.07 19.18
CA PHE A 172 -20.29 11.24 19.54
C PHE A 172 -19.28 11.64 18.45
N SER A 173 -19.28 12.92 18.05
CA SER A 173 -18.23 13.52 17.20
C SER A 173 -17.30 14.39 18.06
N SER A 174 -16.01 14.07 18.13
CA SER A 174 -15.03 14.95 18.78
C SER A 174 -14.52 16.01 17.80
N ALA A 175 -14.70 17.28 18.11
CA ALA A 175 -14.09 18.39 17.37
C ALA A 175 -12.72 18.71 17.97
N VAL A 176 -11.65 18.66 17.18
CA VAL A 176 -10.33 19.21 17.55
C VAL A 176 -9.93 20.26 16.52
N PRO A 177 -9.79 21.54 16.92
CA PRO A 177 -9.31 22.60 16.03
C PRO A 177 -7.83 22.40 15.65
N GLY A 178 -7.49 22.55 14.36
CA GLY A 178 -6.11 22.77 13.90
C GLY A 178 -5.32 21.57 13.39
N VAL A 179 -5.95 20.43 13.05
CA VAL A 179 -5.30 19.27 12.43
C VAL A 179 -5.96 18.98 11.07
N PRO A 180 -5.20 18.67 9.99
CA PRO A 180 -5.81 18.33 8.70
C PRO A 180 -6.68 17.09 8.81
N GLY A 181 -7.99 17.27 8.55
CA GLY A 181 -8.97 16.29 8.10
C GLY A 181 -9.05 14.96 8.85
N THR A 182 -9.99 14.84 9.78
CA THR A 182 -10.61 13.52 10.00
C THR A 182 -11.57 13.30 8.84
N PHE A 183 -11.35 12.23 8.09
CA PHE A 183 -12.23 11.78 7.02
C PHE A 183 -13.53 11.27 7.65
N VAL A 184 -14.53 12.14 7.72
CA VAL A 184 -15.88 11.81 8.18
C VAL A 184 -16.64 11.26 6.99
N MET A 185 -17.04 10.00 7.09
CA MET A 185 -17.71 9.26 6.02
C MET A 185 -19.20 9.28 6.37
N THR A 186 -20.01 10.06 5.67
CA THR A 186 -21.47 9.93 5.72
C THR A 186 -21.99 9.94 4.29
N ASN A 187 -22.88 9.04 3.89
CA ASN A 187 -24.32 9.14 4.10
C ASN A 187 -24.96 7.74 4.17
N PHE A 188 -25.56 7.36 5.32
CA PHE A 188 -26.34 6.12 5.49
C PHE A 188 -27.77 6.37 6.01
N GLY A 189 -28.30 7.59 5.83
CA GLY A 189 -29.65 7.99 6.25
C GLY A 189 -29.69 9.21 7.19
N PRO A 190 -30.88 9.77 7.43
CA PRO A 190 -31.03 10.90 8.34
C PRO A 190 -30.53 10.51 9.74
N ASP A 191 -29.67 11.35 10.31
CA ASP A 191 -29.19 11.30 11.69
C ASP A 191 -28.12 10.25 12.06
N LYS A 192 -27.54 9.51 11.12
CA LYS A 192 -26.42 8.59 11.41
C LYS A 192 -25.08 9.11 10.92
N ARG A 193 -24.10 9.21 11.83
CA ARG A 193 -22.73 9.64 11.52
C ARG A 193 -21.74 8.53 11.90
N PHE A 194 -20.75 8.28 11.04
CA PHE A 194 -19.71 7.28 11.25
C PHE A 194 -18.33 7.93 11.06
N GLN A 195 -17.37 7.53 11.88
CA GLN A 195 -16.00 8.02 11.81
C GLN A 195 -15.06 6.87 11.44
N SER A 196 -14.16 7.11 10.48
CA SER A 196 -13.03 6.20 10.28
C SER A 196 -12.11 6.26 11.50
N SER A 197 -11.84 5.11 12.12
CA SER A 197 -10.85 4.99 13.18
C SER A 197 -9.65 4.19 12.69
N LEU A 198 -8.45 4.68 13.00
CA LEU A 198 -7.23 3.93 12.78
C LEU A 198 -7.24 2.73 13.72
N LYS A 199 -7.19 1.50 13.19
CA LYS A 199 -7.26 0.28 14.00
C LYS A 199 -5.92 -0.45 14.03
N ALA A 200 -5.49 -0.84 15.23
CA ALA A 200 -4.35 -1.72 15.43
C ALA A 200 -4.81 -3.02 16.10
N THR A 201 -4.48 -4.14 15.48
CA THR A 201 -4.72 -5.47 16.06
C THR A 201 -3.44 -5.92 16.77
N LEU A 202 -3.54 -6.07 18.09
CA LEU A 202 -2.45 -6.52 18.95
C LEU A 202 -2.65 -7.99 19.31
N THR A 203 -1.61 -8.80 19.15
CA THR A 203 -1.61 -10.21 19.55
C THR A 203 -0.43 -10.44 20.51
N PRO A 204 -0.62 -10.19 21.82
CA PRO A 204 0.42 -10.43 22.81
C PRO A 204 0.78 -11.91 22.91
N THR A 205 2.06 -12.20 23.05
CA THR A 205 2.53 -13.53 23.47
C THR A 205 2.19 -13.72 24.95
N PRO A 206 1.78 -14.92 25.39
CA PRO A 206 1.58 -15.20 26.81
C PRO A 206 2.80 -14.81 27.65
N TYR A 207 2.55 -14.07 28.73
CA TYR A 207 3.58 -13.53 29.61
C TYR A 207 3.76 -14.44 30.82
N LYS A 208 5.01 -14.68 31.20
CA LYS A 208 5.36 -15.36 32.45
C LYS A 208 5.79 -14.36 33.50
N VAL A 209 5.24 -14.47 34.71
CA VAL A 209 5.61 -13.61 35.84
C VAL A 209 7.13 -13.58 36.02
N GLY A 210 7.69 -12.38 36.07
CA GLY A 210 9.12 -12.12 36.21
C GLY A 210 9.89 -11.86 34.91
N GLN A 211 9.26 -11.98 33.74
CA GLN A 211 9.91 -11.64 32.47
C GLN A 211 10.15 -10.12 32.33
N THR A 212 11.26 -9.77 31.67
CA THR A 212 11.67 -8.38 31.45
C THR A 212 10.78 -7.65 30.45
N TYR A 213 10.27 -8.36 29.45
CA TYR A 213 9.56 -7.77 28.31
C TYR A 213 8.22 -8.45 28.05
N LEU A 214 7.22 -7.65 27.67
CA LEU A 214 6.04 -8.10 26.94
C LEU A 214 6.34 -8.01 25.45
N THR A 215 6.02 -9.05 24.69
CA THR A 215 6.19 -9.08 23.24
C THR A 215 4.93 -9.59 22.58
N GLY A 216 4.82 -9.35 21.27
CA GLY A 216 3.72 -9.87 20.48
C GLY A 216 3.77 -9.38 19.05
N ARG A 217 2.72 -9.68 18.31
CA ARG A 217 2.52 -9.22 16.93
C ARG A 217 1.60 -8.00 16.90
N VAL A 218 1.84 -7.12 15.94
CA VAL A 218 0.97 -5.96 15.66
C VAL A 218 0.69 -5.86 14.16
N VAL A 219 -0.56 -5.51 13.84
CA VAL A 219 -1.02 -5.13 12.51
C VAL A 219 -1.67 -3.76 12.63
N GLY A 220 -1.42 -2.84 11.68
CA GLY A 220 -1.99 -1.48 11.69
C GLY A 220 -1.03 -0.35 12.10
N GLU A 221 0.28 -0.54 12.00
CA GLU A 221 1.32 0.52 12.09
C GLU A 221 1.12 1.63 13.16
N PRO A 222 0.99 1.30 14.46
CA PRO A 222 0.85 2.34 15.48
C PRO A 222 2.17 3.08 15.73
N ILE A 223 2.07 4.39 15.95
CA ILE A 223 3.21 5.27 16.22
C ILE A 223 3.71 5.11 17.66
N ALA A 224 2.80 4.86 18.61
CA ALA A 224 3.14 4.74 20.03
C ALA A 224 2.43 3.57 20.71
N LEU A 225 3.10 3.01 21.73
CA LEU A 225 2.56 1.97 22.60
C LEU A 225 2.50 2.42 24.07
N ALA A 226 1.62 1.76 24.81
CA ALA A 226 1.57 1.77 26.26
C ALA A 226 1.13 0.39 26.77
N TYR A 227 1.24 0.17 28.08
CA TYR A 227 0.66 -0.99 28.74
C TYR A 227 -0.11 -0.53 29.97
N SER A 228 -1.12 -1.30 30.38
CA SER A 228 -1.83 -1.07 31.64
C SER A 228 -1.72 -2.31 32.53
N ILE A 229 -1.49 -2.11 33.81
CA ILE A 229 -1.54 -3.15 34.84
C ILE A 229 -2.60 -2.72 35.85
N ASP A 230 -3.65 -3.52 36.03
CA ASP A 230 -4.76 -3.24 36.94
C ASP A 230 -5.37 -1.83 36.72
N GLY A 231 -5.44 -1.41 35.46
CA GLY A 231 -5.97 -0.11 35.03
C GLY A 231 -4.98 1.05 35.05
N VAL A 232 -3.77 0.88 35.62
CA VAL A 232 -2.73 1.92 35.63
C VAL A 232 -1.96 1.90 34.31
N VAL A 233 -2.19 2.90 33.46
CA VAL A 233 -1.53 3.05 32.16
C VAL A 233 -0.12 3.62 32.33
N THR A 234 0.86 2.97 31.73
CA THR A 234 2.24 3.45 31.63
C THR A 234 2.70 3.47 30.18
N ASN A 235 3.25 4.61 29.77
CA ASN A 235 3.79 4.78 28.42
C ASN A 235 5.07 3.97 28.25
N GLY A 236 5.21 3.33 27.09
CA GLY A 236 6.42 2.60 26.75
C GLY A 236 6.17 1.47 25.77
N GLY A 237 7.23 1.14 25.03
CA GLY A 237 7.21 0.13 23.99
C GLY A 237 7.77 0.64 22.69
N ALA A 238 8.15 -0.29 21.83
CA ALA A 238 8.54 -0.03 20.46
C ALA A 238 7.90 -1.05 19.53
N VAL A 239 7.58 -0.62 18.33
CA VAL A 239 7.17 -1.47 17.21
C VAL A 239 8.37 -1.63 16.30
N ASN A 240 8.72 -2.88 15.97
CA ASN A 240 9.75 -3.23 15.01
C ASN A 240 9.12 -4.11 13.94
N GLY A 241 8.78 -3.50 12.80
CA GLY A 241 8.02 -4.15 11.73
C GLY A 241 6.67 -4.65 12.24
N SER A 242 6.44 -5.96 12.16
CA SER A 242 5.17 -6.59 12.57
C SER A 242 5.14 -7.05 14.03
N THR A 243 6.15 -6.71 14.83
CA THR A 243 6.27 -7.13 16.24
C THR A 243 6.39 -5.93 17.16
N PHE A 244 5.98 -6.10 18.42
CA PHE A 244 6.19 -5.10 19.47
C PHE A 244 6.98 -5.65 20.65
N THR A 245 7.62 -4.76 21.40
CA THR A 245 8.33 -5.07 22.65
C THR A 245 8.12 -3.96 23.66
N ILE A 246 7.74 -4.30 24.89
CA ILE A 246 7.47 -3.36 25.99
C ILE A 246 8.22 -3.81 27.25
N TYR A 247 8.98 -2.90 27.85
CA TYR A 247 9.73 -3.18 29.09
C TYR A 247 8.83 -3.12 30.33
N VAL A 248 8.71 -4.26 31.03
CA VAL A 248 7.84 -4.43 32.22
C VAL A 248 8.55 -5.10 33.40
N SER A 249 9.88 -5.15 33.39
CA SER A 249 10.67 -5.83 34.42
C SER A 249 10.22 -5.49 35.84
N GLY A 250 9.86 -6.51 36.62
CA GLY A 250 9.43 -6.38 38.01
C GLY A 250 8.06 -5.70 38.22
N LYS A 251 7.30 -5.40 37.16
CA LYS A 251 6.01 -4.68 37.27
C LYS A 251 4.80 -5.61 37.33
N ILE A 252 4.87 -6.77 36.67
CA ILE A 252 3.84 -7.81 36.72
C ILE A 252 4.31 -8.87 37.71
N THR A 253 3.69 -8.91 38.88
CA THR A 253 4.13 -9.75 40.02
C THR A 253 3.15 -10.87 40.34
N ASN A 254 1.92 -10.82 39.81
CA ASN A 254 0.88 -11.82 40.08
C ASN A 254 0.07 -12.14 38.81
N VAL A 255 -0.31 -13.41 38.66
CA VAL A 255 -1.18 -13.91 37.58
C VAL A 255 -2.60 -13.34 37.64
N SER A 256 -3.04 -12.83 38.79
CA SER A 256 -4.34 -12.19 38.94
C SER A 256 -4.39 -10.76 38.37
N GLN A 257 -3.25 -10.18 37.97
CA GLN A 257 -3.22 -8.82 37.46
C GLN A 257 -3.76 -8.75 36.04
N VAL A 258 -4.61 -7.76 35.77
CA VAL A 258 -5.14 -7.54 34.43
C VAL A 258 -4.15 -6.69 33.66
N VAL A 259 -3.45 -7.33 32.72
CA VAL A 259 -2.44 -6.68 31.89
C VAL A 259 -3.00 -6.45 30.48
N LYS A 260 -2.86 -5.23 29.97
CA LYS A 260 -3.21 -4.89 28.58
C LYS A 260 -2.08 -4.18 27.87
N VAL A 261 -2.01 -4.34 26.56
CA VAL A 261 -1.21 -3.52 25.65
C VAL A 261 -2.14 -2.56 24.92
N LEU A 262 -1.71 -1.32 24.75
CA LEU A 262 -2.46 -0.26 24.06
C LEU A 262 -1.60 0.30 22.92
N ALA A 263 -2.25 0.55 21.79
CA ALA A 263 -1.64 1.15 20.60
C ALA A 263 -2.27 2.50 20.27
N TYR A 264 -1.46 3.44 19.77
CA TYR A 264 -1.87 4.81 19.47
C TYR A 264 -1.35 5.28 18.11
N ALA A 265 -2.13 6.13 17.46
CA ALA A 265 -1.84 6.68 16.14
C ALA A 265 -0.88 7.86 16.18
N ASP A 266 -0.57 8.40 17.36
CA ASP A 266 0.28 9.57 17.52
C ASP A 266 1.15 9.48 18.79
N GLU A 267 2.24 10.25 18.84
CA GLU A 267 3.12 10.32 20.01
C GLU A 267 2.45 10.95 21.24
N THR A 268 1.41 11.76 21.04
CA THR A 268 0.63 12.41 22.11
C THR A 268 -0.33 11.46 22.81
N ARG A 269 -0.55 10.26 22.24
CA ARG A 269 -1.41 9.17 22.72
C ARG A 269 -2.87 9.61 22.92
N LYS A 270 -3.35 10.56 22.10
CA LYS A 270 -4.75 11.00 22.14
C LYS A 270 -5.65 10.11 21.30
N ILE A 271 -5.14 9.55 20.23
CA ILE A 271 -5.87 8.67 19.32
C ILE A 271 -5.47 7.22 19.59
N LYS A 272 -6.34 6.48 20.29
CA LYS A 272 -6.14 5.05 20.57
C LYS A 272 -6.57 4.23 19.35
N MET A 273 -5.71 3.31 18.92
CA MET A 273 -5.95 2.42 17.78
C MET A 273 -6.43 1.02 18.17
N GLY A 274 -6.09 0.58 19.38
CA GLY A 274 -6.46 -0.75 19.83
C GLY A 274 -5.96 -1.06 21.23
N GLU A 275 -6.53 -2.10 21.83
CA GLU A 275 -5.99 -2.73 23.04
C GLU A 275 -6.12 -4.25 22.96
N ALA A 276 -5.24 -4.97 23.65
CA ALA A 276 -5.36 -6.41 23.84
C ALA A 276 -4.98 -6.80 25.26
N VAL A 277 -5.72 -7.75 25.83
CA VAL A 277 -5.39 -8.37 27.11
C VAL A 277 -4.24 -9.35 26.91
N VAL A 278 -3.30 -9.36 27.85
CA VAL A 278 -2.19 -10.31 27.88
C VAL A 278 -2.54 -11.46 28.79
N GLU A 279 -2.38 -12.69 28.31
CA GLU A 279 -2.48 -13.89 29.15
C GLU A 279 -1.26 -13.96 30.09
N VAL A 280 -1.49 -13.95 31.40
CA VAL A 280 -0.42 -14.03 32.41
C VAL A 280 -0.42 -15.42 33.03
N SER A 281 0.74 -16.05 33.04
CA SER A 281 0.97 -17.38 33.61
C SER A 281 2.05 -17.36 34.70
N SER A 282 1.98 -18.31 35.63
CA SER A 282 3.04 -18.50 36.62
C SER A 282 4.33 -18.95 35.94
N THR A 283 5.46 -18.70 36.61
CA THR A 283 6.81 -19.09 36.16
C THR A 283 6.89 -20.57 35.78
#